data_AF-A0A5N5P4Q0-F1
#
_entry.id   AF-A0A5N5P4Q0-F1
#
_cell.length_a   1.000
_cell.length_b   1.000
_cell.length_c   1.000
_cell.angle_alpha   90.00
_cell.angle_beta   90.00
_cell.angle_gamma   90.00
#
_symmetry.space_group_name_H-M   'P 1'
#
loop_
_entity.id
_entity.type
_entity.pdbx_description
1 polymer ?
#
loop_
_entity_poly.entity_id
_entity_poly.type
_entity_poly.pdbx_seq_one_letter_code
_entity_poly.pdbx_strand_id
1 'polypeptide(L)'
;MQCIKHTQTGAVWIQRAIYNLGTSISDTGNSAVDNPSTWQAKFPYGETIHEATGRPSDGLLIIDYIAKSADLPLVVPYKNLSAAHLSACHGVNFAYSGATALSKEALAKKNITLELTNPSLDVQLGWLDDYFDGFCHNVKENCTKALSSSLFMMNFGTNDYGSAFRQNHSMEEIKKNNLVSDVVEAMKQALKKIISRGARKVLVFGVALDGCRPISLAMQSANKSATYDRFGCVRDNNDFCKYHNEVLQEGLKELREQHPDVQIVYGDLYNAMQSVFDNFKSLGFKSLTKACCDVESREKAKAIQYKDKLCGAHGTIVCPKPEEYVYWDNAHWTQKANQLAAGQLDHSRHLPQAREQLLQLIMSSSTTAMHAAMSFLNFVLLALLQLKYQNKEISPFEAHGTIMLLYILTSIIYSTALIALLLRAHQLPEIPCLATLEHISLLSGALACALLLLILAPPFGYFLLAFCGVLVLVKALLGSYQQIVGQLLDVAAISERPRDLILKVFHRSGRQEARDQAHAMASVCFQKYWIRHLLQIIC
;
A
#
# COMPACT_ATOMS: atom_id res chain seq x y z
N MET A 1 24.11 10.62 -18.35
CA MET A 1 22.81 10.27 -18.95
C MET A 1 21.74 11.22 -18.42
N GLN A 2 20.94 11.84 -19.29
CA GLN A 2 19.76 12.62 -18.88
C GLN A 2 18.54 11.72 -19.06
N CYS A 3 17.87 11.34 -17.97
CA CYS A 3 16.56 10.72 -18.04
C CYS A 3 15.59 11.77 -18.61
N ILE A 4 14.94 11.46 -19.74
CA ILE A 4 14.09 12.40 -20.48
C ILE A 4 12.89 12.80 -19.60
N LYS A 5 12.64 14.10 -19.47
CA LYS A 5 11.45 14.65 -18.79
C LYS A 5 10.23 14.41 -19.68
N HIS A 6 9.46 13.36 -19.43
CA HIS A 6 8.12 13.26 -20.00
C HIS A 6 7.20 14.31 -19.35
N THR A 7 6.45 15.00 -20.20
CA THR A 7 5.57 16.14 -19.92
C THR A 7 4.41 15.75 -19.02
N GLN A 8 4.11 16.62 -18.06
CA GLN A 8 2.99 16.51 -17.13
C GLN A 8 1.65 16.50 -17.87
N THR A 9 0.92 15.38 -17.79
CA THR A 9 -0.52 15.33 -17.98
C THR A 9 -1.13 14.59 -16.78
N GLY A 10 -1.85 15.34 -15.93
CA GLY A 10 -2.86 14.89 -14.95
C GLY A 10 -2.57 13.68 -14.07
N ALA A 11 -2.22 13.92 -12.80
CA ALA A 11 -2.45 13.08 -11.60
C ALA A 11 -2.47 11.54 -11.75
N VAL A 12 -1.55 10.97 -12.52
CA VAL A 12 -1.15 9.56 -12.43
C VAL A 12 0.19 9.54 -11.71
N TRP A 13 0.37 8.63 -10.77
CA TRP A 13 1.66 8.40 -10.13
C TRP A 13 2.70 8.15 -11.22
N ILE A 14 3.53 9.13 -11.57
CA ILE A 14 4.63 8.87 -12.51
C ILE A 14 5.70 8.12 -11.70
N GLN A 15 5.56 6.79 -11.61
CA GLN A 15 6.67 5.92 -11.22
C GLN A 15 7.78 6.15 -12.24
N ARG A 16 8.97 6.51 -11.78
CA ARG A 16 10.12 6.67 -12.69
C ARG A 16 10.79 5.35 -13.03
N ALA A 17 10.76 4.41 -12.09
CA ALA A 17 11.45 3.14 -12.20
C ALA A 17 10.76 2.08 -11.34
N ILE A 18 10.97 0.81 -11.71
CA ILE A 18 10.57 -0.35 -10.91
C ILE A 18 11.82 -1.11 -10.47
N TYR A 19 11.96 -1.32 -9.17
CA TYR A 19 12.96 -2.19 -8.58
C TYR A 19 12.26 -3.38 -7.94
N ASN A 20 12.61 -4.60 -8.33
CA ASN A 20 11.89 -5.80 -7.89
C ASN A 20 12.83 -6.85 -7.30
N LEU A 21 12.49 -7.36 -6.13
CA LEU A 21 13.08 -8.55 -5.50
C LEU A 21 12.03 -9.66 -5.56
N GLY A 22 12.38 -10.88 -5.96
CA GLY A 22 11.36 -11.91 -6.03
C GLY A 22 11.79 -13.28 -6.54
N THR A 23 10.79 -14.04 -6.95
CA THR A 23 10.92 -15.43 -7.40
C THR A 23 10.62 -15.56 -8.90
N SER A 24 10.33 -16.78 -9.37
CA SER A 24 10.03 -17.05 -10.78
C SER A 24 8.80 -16.32 -11.31
N ILE A 25 7.82 -15.98 -10.47
CA ILE A 25 6.61 -15.26 -10.92
C ILE A 25 6.89 -13.82 -11.36
N SER A 26 8.07 -13.29 -11.04
CA SER A 26 8.52 -11.97 -11.46
C SER A 26 9.94 -11.97 -12.03
N ASP A 27 10.55 -13.13 -12.32
CA ASP A 27 11.86 -13.22 -12.95
C ASP A 27 11.77 -12.92 -14.46
N THR A 28 12.42 -11.83 -14.88
CA THR A 28 12.41 -11.37 -16.28
C THR A 28 13.59 -11.89 -17.10
N GLY A 29 14.39 -12.80 -16.55
CA GLY A 29 15.46 -13.50 -17.25
C GLY A 29 16.78 -13.64 -16.48
N ASN A 30 16.85 -13.31 -15.18
CA ASN A 30 18.08 -13.46 -14.41
C ASN A 30 18.57 -14.91 -14.38
N SER A 31 17.66 -15.85 -14.15
CA SER A 31 17.98 -17.29 -14.17
C SER A 31 18.45 -17.79 -15.53
N ALA A 32 17.85 -17.29 -16.62
CA ALA A 32 18.25 -17.64 -17.98
C ALA A 32 19.62 -17.08 -18.38
N VAL A 33 19.95 -15.86 -17.91
CA VAL A 33 21.27 -15.25 -18.15
C VAL A 33 22.35 -16.00 -17.36
N ASP A 34 22.10 -16.29 -16.08
CA ASP A 34 23.06 -17.01 -15.23
C ASP A 34 23.24 -18.48 -15.70
N ASN A 35 22.17 -19.12 -16.17
CA ASN A 35 22.19 -20.48 -16.68
C ASN A 35 21.40 -20.61 -18.00
N PRO A 36 22.04 -20.39 -19.15
CA PRO A 36 21.41 -20.52 -20.47
C PRO A 36 20.91 -21.93 -20.80
N SER A 37 21.31 -22.95 -20.02
CA SER A 37 20.83 -24.32 -20.18
C SER A 37 19.50 -24.58 -19.47
N THR A 38 19.04 -23.67 -18.61
CA THR A 38 17.76 -23.79 -17.91
C THR A 38 16.60 -23.84 -18.90
N TRP A 39 15.52 -24.53 -18.54
CA TRP A 39 14.40 -24.70 -19.46
C TRP A 39 13.72 -23.38 -19.82
N GLN A 40 13.67 -22.43 -18.89
CA GLN A 40 13.08 -21.09 -19.12
C GLN A 40 13.85 -20.27 -20.16
N ALA A 41 15.12 -20.60 -20.42
CA ALA A 41 15.93 -19.94 -21.46
C ALA A 41 15.65 -20.49 -22.87
N LYS A 42 14.76 -21.48 -23.01
CA LYS A 42 14.53 -22.22 -24.25
C LYS A 42 13.05 -22.18 -24.64
N PHE A 43 12.81 -22.23 -25.94
CA PHE A 43 11.47 -22.48 -26.47
C PHE A 43 10.94 -23.82 -25.88
N PRO A 44 9.66 -23.92 -25.47
CA PRO A 44 8.54 -23.04 -25.79
C PRO A 44 8.27 -21.91 -24.80
N TYR A 45 9.12 -21.67 -23.80
CA TYR A 45 8.94 -20.46 -22.98
C TYR A 45 9.00 -19.23 -23.88
N GLY A 46 8.04 -18.32 -23.71
CA GLY A 46 7.86 -17.19 -24.59
C GLY A 46 7.12 -17.46 -25.92
N GLU A 47 6.44 -18.61 -26.08
CA GLU A 47 5.67 -18.96 -27.29
C GLU A 47 4.70 -17.87 -27.76
N THR A 48 3.96 -17.24 -26.84
CA THR A 48 2.96 -16.19 -27.14
C THR A 48 3.60 -14.89 -27.62
N ILE A 49 4.86 -14.64 -27.29
CA ILE A 49 5.65 -13.49 -27.77
C ILE A 49 6.70 -13.90 -28.82
N HIS A 50 6.70 -15.17 -29.23
CA HIS A 50 7.59 -15.78 -30.21
C HIS A 50 9.09 -15.66 -29.91
N GLU A 51 9.46 -15.54 -28.64
CA GLU A 51 10.86 -15.40 -28.21
C GLU A 51 11.07 -15.91 -26.77
N ALA A 52 12.07 -16.76 -26.56
CA ALA A 52 12.44 -17.25 -25.23
C ALA A 52 13.20 -16.19 -24.42
N THR A 53 12.48 -15.29 -23.74
CA THR A 53 13.10 -14.19 -23.00
C THR A 53 13.64 -14.58 -21.61
N GLY A 54 13.56 -15.85 -21.22
CA GLY A 54 13.90 -16.29 -19.85
C GLY A 54 12.78 -16.11 -18.81
N ARG A 55 11.60 -15.64 -19.22
CA ARG A 55 10.41 -15.54 -18.34
C ARG A 55 9.81 -16.93 -18.13
N PRO A 56 9.50 -17.34 -16.88
CA PRO A 56 8.81 -18.60 -16.61
C PRO A 56 7.32 -18.58 -17.03
N SER A 57 7.01 -18.33 -18.31
CA SER A 57 5.66 -18.28 -18.88
C SER A 57 5.72 -18.49 -20.40
N ASP A 58 4.58 -18.62 -21.08
CA ASP A 58 4.48 -18.48 -22.54
C ASP A 58 4.71 -17.05 -23.02
N GLY A 59 4.83 -16.08 -22.10
CA GLY A 59 5.16 -14.71 -22.45
C GLY A 59 5.36 -13.82 -21.24
N LEU A 60 4.59 -12.73 -21.15
CA LEU A 60 4.73 -11.70 -20.14
C LEU A 60 4.20 -12.11 -18.75
N LEU A 61 4.88 -11.61 -17.72
CA LEU A 61 4.57 -11.79 -16.30
C LEU A 61 3.77 -10.61 -15.74
N ILE A 62 3.25 -10.74 -14.52
CA ILE A 62 2.51 -9.67 -13.81
C ILE A 62 3.31 -8.37 -13.74
N ILE A 63 4.62 -8.44 -13.47
CA ILE A 63 5.50 -7.27 -13.41
C ILE A 63 5.55 -6.51 -14.75
N ASP A 64 5.48 -7.21 -15.88
CA ASP A 64 5.48 -6.57 -17.20
C ASP A 64 4.21 -5.76 -17.42
N TYR A 65 3.07 -6.26 -16.95
CA TYR A 65 1.80 -5.54 -17.01
C TYR A 65 1.74 -4.37 -16.04
N ILE A 66 2.37 -4.49 -14.87
CA ILE A 66 2.54 -3.36 -13.93
C ILE A 66 3.44 -2.27 -14.53
N ALA A 67 4.53 -2.65 -15.21
CA ALA A 67 5.38 -1.70 -15.92
C ALA A 67 4.61 -0.98 -17.03
N LYS A 68 3.87 -1.74 -17.85
CA LYS A 68 3.01 -1.19 -18.92
C LYS A 68 1.94 -0.24 -18.38
N SER A 69 1.28 -0.55 -17.26
CA SER A 69 0.27 0.35 -16.67
C SER A 69 0.88 1.61 -16.05
N ALA A 70 2.16 1.58 -15.73
CA ALA A 70 2.94 2.74 -15.29
C ALA A 70 3.60 3.52 -16.45
N ASP A 71 3.32 3.17 -17.72
CA ASP A 71 3.97 3.72 -18.91
C ASP A 71 5.50 3.61 -18.89
N LEU A 72 5.99 2.50 -18.30
CA LEU A 72 7.41 2.17 -18.23
C LEU A 72 7.76 1.06 -19.24
N PRO A 73 9.00 1.05 -19.76
CA PRO A 73 9.50 -0.10 -20.52
C PRO A 73 9.53 -1.35 -19.64
N LEU A 74 9.59 -2.52 -20.28
CA LEU A 74 9.73 -3.79 -19.56
C LEU A 74 11.00 -3.77 -18.70
N VAL A 75 10.85 -4.17 -17.44
CA VAL A 75 11.94 -4.12 -16.47
C VAL A 75 13.00 -5.15 -16.84
N VAL A 76 14.26 -4.71 -16.93
CA VAL A 76 15.37 -5.56 -17.36
C VAL A 76 15.90 -6.41 -16.19
N PRO A 77 16.36 -7.65 -16.46
CA PRO A 77 17.01 -8.48 -15.43
C PRO A 77 18.38 -7.91 -15.06
N TYR A 78 18.67 -7.84 -13.77
CA TYR A 78 19.95 -7.39 -13.20
C TYR A 78 21.17 -8.08 -13.84
N LYS A 79 21.10 -9.39 -14.05
CA LYS A 79 22.20 -10.20 -14.59
C LYS A 79 22.55 -9.86 -16.05
N ASN A 80 21.65 -9.21 -16.78
CA ASN A 80 22.03 -8.58 -18.04
C ASN A 80 22.67 -7.21 -17.75
N LEU A 81 23.93 -7.22 -17.30
CA LEU A 81 24.64 -6.04 -16.80
C LEU A 81 24.71 -4.90 -17.83
N SER A 82 24.80 -5.23 -19.12
CA SER A 82 24.80 -4.23 -20.20
C SER A 82 23.46 -3.48 -20.29
N ALA A 83 22.35 -4.21 -20.28
CA ALA A 83 21.01 -3.64 -20.29
C ALA A 83 20.67 -2.96 -18.96
N ALA A 84 21.09 -3.53 -17.82
CA ALA A 84 20.88 -2.97 -16.49
C ALA A 84 21.57 -1.60 -16.33
N HIS A 85 22.79 -1.46 -16.86
CA HIS A 85 23.50 -0.18 -16.85
C HIS A 85 22.79 0.89 -17.71
N LEU A 86 22.23 0.50 -18.86
CA LEU A 86 21.46 1.40 -19.74
C LEU A 86 20.07 1.74 -19.18
N SER A 87 19.49 0.86 -18.35
CA SER A 87 18.18 1.02 -17.73
C SER A 87 18.20 1.82 -16.42
N ALA A 88 19.29 2.55 -16.13
CA ALA A 88 19.43 3.40 -14.94
C ALA A 88 18.20 4.29 -14.66
N CYS A 89 17.51 4.73 -15.71
CA CYS A 89 16.33 5.59 -15.58
C CYS A 89 15.00 4.85 -15.35
N HIS A 90 14.90 3.54 -15.60
CA HIS A 90 13.64 2.77 -15.63
C HIS A 90 13.59 1.63 -14.60
N GLY A 91 14.69 1.38 -13.90
CA GLY A 91 14.78 0.40 -12.83
C GLY A 91 15.27 -0.96 -13.31
N VAL A 92 15.43 -1.87 -12.35
CA VAL A 92 16.08 -3.17 -12.52
C VAL A 92 15.36 -4.24 -11.71
N ASN A 93 15.26 -5.43 -12.30
CA ASN A 93 14.64 -6.58 -11.68
C ASN A 93 15.70 -7.57 -11.17
N PHE A 94 15.71 -7.83 -9.87
CA PHE A 94 16.62 -8.74 -9.17
C PHE A 94 15.99 -10.10 -8.89
N ALA A 95 14.69 -10.29 -9.21
CA ALA A 95 14.00 -11.55 -8.99
C ALA A 95 14.66 -12.71 -9.72
N TYR A 96 14.68 -13.88 -9.07
CA TYR A 96 15.38 -15.06 -9.59
C TYR A 96 14.50 -16.30 -9.45
N SER A 97 14.40 -17.08 -10.52
CA SER A 97 13.57 -18.30 -10.53
C SER A 97 14.00 -19.31 -9.48
N GLY A 98 13.04 -19.75 -8.66
CA GLY A 98 13.29 -20.69 -7.57
C GLY A 98 13.96 -20.09 -6.33
N ALA A 99 14.07 -18.76 -6.24
CA ALA A 99 14.55 -18.07 -5.04
C ALA A 99 13.65 -18.30 -3.81
N THR A 100 14.27 -18.40 -2.65
CA THR A 100 13.63 -18.50 -1.33
C THR A 100 13.82 -17.21 -0.54
N ALA A 101 12.93 -16.93 0.41
CA ALA A 101 13.13 -15.83 1.36
C ALA A 101 14.33 -16.14 2.27
N LEU A 102 14.40 -17.39 2.74
CA LEU A 102 15.47 -17.84 3.62
C LEU A 102 16.65 -18.39 2.81
N SER A 103 17.86 -18.23 3.35
CA SER A 103 19.05 -18.86 2.76
C SER A 103 18.99 -20.38 2.85
N LYS A 104 19.82 -21.06 2.05
CA LYS A 104 19.96 -22.52 2.10
C LYS A 104 20.34 -23.01 3.51
N GLU A 105 21.24 -22.30 4.18
CA GLU A 105 21.72 -22.61 5.52
C GLU A 105 20.60 -22.45 6.56
N ALA A 106 19.77 -21.41 6.41
CA ALA A 106 18.62 -21.18 7.30
C ALA A 106 17.55 -22.28 7.13
N LEU A 107 17.28 -22.72 5.90
CA LEU A 107 16.37 -23.83 5.63
C LEU A 107 16.93 -25.18 6.10
N ALA A 108 18.23 -25.41 5.94
CA ALA A 108 18.89 -26.63 6.42
C ALA A 108 18.76 -26.80 7.95
N LYS A 109 18.83 -25.70 8.72
CA LYS A 109 18.56 -25.70 10.17
C LYS A 109 17.13 -26.13 10.55
N LYS A 110 16.20 -26.11 9.59
CA LYS A 110 14.82 -26.58 9.73
C LYS A 110 14.59 -27.95 9.09
N ASN A 111 15.66 -28.69 8.79
CA ASN A 111 15.62 -29.98 8.09
C ASN A 111 14.98 -29.89 6.69
N ILE A 112 15.15 -28.76 6.01
CA ILE A 112 14.69 -28.55 4.63
C ILE A 112 15.92 -28.39 3.74
N THR A 113 16.14 -29.36 2.86
CA THR A 113 17.27 -29.33 1.93
C THR A 113 16.85 -28.70 0.60
N LEU A 114 17.66 -27.80 0.06
CA LEU A 114 17.48 -27.29 -1.30
C LEU A 114 18.36 -28.09 -2.28
N GLU A 115 17.73 -28.70 -3.29
CA GLU A 115 18.44 -29.43 -4.36
C GLU A 115 19.31 -28.50 -5.23
N LEU A 116 18.83 -27.27 -5.47
CA LEU A 116 19.55 -26.22 -6.19
C LEU A 116 19.68 -25.00 -5.29
N THR A 117 20.88 -24.42 -5.26
CA THR A 117 21.15 -23.20 -4.49
C THR A 117 20.88 -22.00 -5.37
N ASN A 118 19.64 -21.52 -5.35
CA ASN A 118 19.25 -20.32 -6.07
C ASN A 118 19.52 -19.07 -5.21
N PRO A 119 19.83 -17.92 -5.82
CA PRO A 119 19.95 -16.62 -5.15
C PRO A 119 18.72 -16.27 -4.30
N SER A 120 18.84 -16.46 -2.99
CA SER A 120 17.83 -16.12 -1.98
C SER A 120 17.66 -14.61 -1.83
N LEU A 121 16.63 -14.19 -1.07
CA LEU A 121 16.31 -12.77 -0.85
C LEU A 121 17.53 -11.94 -0.38
N ASP A 122 18.36 -12.47 0.52
CA ASP A 122 19.57 -11.82 1.00
C ASP A 122 20.62 -11.61 -0.11
N VAL A 123 20.77 -12.58 -1.02
CA VAL A 123 21.64 -12.47 -2.18
C VAL A 123 21.11 -11.40 -3.15
N GLN A 124 19.81 -11.40 -3.43
CA GLN A 124 19.18 -10.38 -4.28
C GLN A 124 19.27 -8.97 -3.67
N LEU A 125 19.20 -8.86 -2.33
CA LEU A 125 19.45 -7.60 -1.63
C LEU A 125 20.90 -7.12 -1.78
N GLY A 126 21.87 -8.03 -1.77
CA GLY A 126 23.27 -7.71 -2.06
C GLY A 126 23.43 -7.13 -3.46
N TRP A 127 22.82 -7.75 -4.47
CA TRP A 127 22.81 -7.22 -5.83
C TRP A 127 22.17 -5.83 -5.94
N LEU A 128 21.09 -5.60 -5.19
CA LEU A 128 20.43 -4.31 -5.13
C LEU A 128 21.32 -3.24 -4.50
N ASP A 129 22.05 -3.58 -3.43
CA ASP A 129 23.03 -2.67 -2.83
C ASP A 129 24.15 -2.33 -3.80
N ASP A 130 24.76 -3.34 -4.44
CA ASP A 130 25.84 -3.15 -5.42
C ASP A 130 25.38 -2.25 -6.57
N TYR A 131 24.16 -2.49 -7.07
CA TYR A 131 23.56 -1.68 -8.12
C TYR A 131 23.35 -0.23 -7.67
N PHE A 132 22.82 0.00 -6.46
CA PHE A 132 22.58 1.34 -5.93
C PHE A 132 23.86 2.09 -5.58
N ASP A 133 24.92 1.40 -5.15
CA ASP A 133 26.22 2.02 -4.90
C ASP A 133 26.81 2.57 -6.22
N GLY A 134 26.73 1.80 -7.31
CA GLY A 134 27.13 2.25 -8.64
C GLY A 134 26.20 3.32 -9.23
N PHE A 135 24.88 3.15 -9.09
CA PHE A 135 23.87 4.07 -9.62
C PHE A 135 23.93 5.43 -8.91
N CYS A 136 23.90 5.45 -7.57
CA CYS A 136 23.92 6.70 -6.81
C CYS A 136 25.23 7.48 -6.96
N HIS A 137 26.34 6.82 -7.31
CA HIS A 137 27.59 7.51 -7.63
C HIS A 137 27.52 8.31 -8.95
N ASN A 138 26.72 7.84 -9.92
CA ASN A 138 26.69 8.37 -11.28
C ASN A 138 25.52 9.35 -11.56
N VAL A 139 24.53 9.42 -10.69
CA VAL A 139 23.34 10.27 -10.85
C VAL A 139 23.65 11.69 -10.38
N LYS A 140 23.49 12.69 -11.27
CA LYS A 140 23.68 14.12 -10.94
C LYS A 140 22.54 14.72 -10.08
N GLU A 141 21.35 14.12 -10.12
CA GLU A 141 20.26 14.44 -9.19
C GLU A 141 20.47 13.77 -7.83
N ASN A 142 19.77 14.25 -6.79
CA ASN A 142 19.79 13.60 -5.48
C ASN A 142 19.25 12.16 -5.61
N CYS A 143 20.11 11.14 -5.48
CA CYS A 143 19.74 9.71 -5.62
C CYS A 143 18.52 9.35 -4.76
N THR A 144 18.43 9.90 -3.56
CA THR A 144 17.30 9.72 -2.65
C THR A 144 15.98 10.14 -3.27
N LYS A 145 15.97 11.20 -4.08
CA LYS A 145 14.77 11.67 -4.80
C LYS A 145 14.37 10.73 -5.95
N ALA A 146 15.35 10.15 -6.63
CA ALA A 146 15.09 9.17 -7.68
C ALA A 146 14.44 7.90 -7.07
N LEU A 147 15.04 7.37 -6.00
CA LEU A 147 14.56 6.17 -5.31
C LEU A 147 13.19 6.41 -4.64
N SER A 148 12.96 7.56 -4.02
CA SER A 148 11.65 7.85 -3.40
C SER A 148 10.51 7.96 -4.41
N SER A 149 10.80 8.30 -5.66
CA SER A 149 9.81 8.34 -6.75
C SER A 149 9.58 6.99 -7.44
N SER A 150 10.40 5.98 -7.13
CA SER A 150 10.38 4.65 -7.76
C SER A 150 9.45 3.68 -7.01
N LEU A 151 8.95 2.66 -7.71
CA LEU A 151 8.19 1.56 -7.12
C LEU A 151 9.12 0.40 -6.78
N PHE A 152 9.07 -0.05 -5.53
CA PHE A 152 9.76 -1.26 -5.08
C PHE A 152 8.77 -2.39 -4.95
N MET A 153 9.10 -3.57 -5.48
CA MET A 153 8.26 -4.76 -5.46
C MET A 153 8.96 -5.92 -4.75
N MET A 154 8.19 -6.72 -4.01
CA MET A 154 8.70 -7.89 -3.30
C MET A 154 7.71 -9.05 -3.31
N ASN A 155 8.18 -10.27 -3.60
CA ASN A 155 7.39 -11.50 -3.44
C ASN A 155 8.27 -12.71 -3.08
N PHE A 156 7.99 -13.38 -1.96
CA PHE A 156 8.68 -14.61 -1.54
C PHE A 156 7.76 -15.54 -0.73
N GLY A 157 8.25 -16.73 -0.36
CA GLY A 157 7.57 -17.70 0.50
C GLY A 157 7.16 -18.99 -0.20
N THR A 158 6.62 -18.91 -1.43
CA THR A 158 6.13 -20.10 -2.15
C THR A 158 7.20 -21.19 -2.33
N ASN A 159 8.47 -20.82 -2.59
CA ASN A 159 9.55 -21.80 -2.76
C ASN A 159 10.06 -22.35 -1.42
N ASP A 160 10.03 -21.57 -0.34
CA ASP A 160 10.41 -21.99 1.00
C ASP A 160 9.49 -23.13 1.46
N TYR A 161 8.17 -22.91 1.36
CA TYR A 161 7.16 -23.92 1.72
C TYR A 161 7.11 -25.06 0.72
N GLY A 162 7.19 -24.78 -0.58
CA GLY A 162 7.20 -25.80 -1.63
C GLY A 162 8.38 -26.77 -1.49
N SER A 163 9.52 -26.33 -0.97
CA SER A 163 10.66 -27.22 -0.70
C SER A 163 10.44 -28.10 0.52
N ALA A 164 9.77 -27.58 1.56
CA ALA A 164 9.36 -28.36 2.72
C ALA A 164 8.32 -29.43 2.34
N PHE A 165 7.27 -29.05 1.59
CA PHE A 165 6.23 -29.98 1.15
C PHE A 165 6.78 -31.10 0.27
N ARG A 166 7.75 -30.82 -0.61
CA ARG A 166 8.42 -31.86 -1.44
C ARG A 166 9.21 -32.87 -0.63
N GLN A 167 9.59 -32.52 0.59
CA GLN A 167 10.27 -33.38 1.55
C GLN A 167 9.29 -33.97 2.58
N ASN A 168 7.98 -33.97 2.27
CA ASN A 168 6.91 -34.52 3.10
C ASN A 168 6.76 -33.89 4.49
N HIS A 169 7.24 -32.66 4.69
CA HIS A 169 6.90 -31.90 5.89
C HIS A 169 5.41 -31.53 5.84
N SER A 170 4.68 -31.84 6.90
CA SER A 170 3.28 -31.46 7.08
C SER A 170 3.16 -29.97 7.38
N MET A 171 1.96 -29.41 7.12
CA MET A 171 1.68 -28.01 7.48
C MET A 171 1.87 -27.74 8.99
N GLU A 172 1.54 -28.71 9.83
CA GLU A 172 1.70 -28.58 11.29
C GLU A 172 3.18 -28.57 11.70
N GLU A 173 4.03 -29.36 11.05
CA GLU A 173 5.49 -29.29 11.26
C GLU A 173 6.06 -27.93 10.82
N ILE A 174 5.61 -27.41 9.68
CA ILE A 174 6.00 -26.10 9.16
C ILE A 174 5.53 -24.95 10.08
N LYS A 175 4.33 -25.04 10.67
CA LYS A 175 3.87 -24.08 11.66
C LYS A 175 4.68 -24.19 12.95
N LYS A 176 4.89 -25.42 13.45
CA LYS A 176 5.62 -25.69 14.70
C LYS A 176 7.09 -25.28 14.65
N ASN A 177 7.73 -25.38 13.49
CA ASN A 177 9.13 -24.98 13.31
C ASN A 177 9.30 -23.48 12.99
N ASN A 178 8.23 -22.67 13.06
CA ASN A 178 8.22 -21.23 12.81
C ASN A 178 8.67 -20.80 11.40
N LEU A 179 8.65 -21.68 10.40
CA LEU A 179 9.11 -21.33 9.05
C LEU A 179 8.33 -20.16 8.45
N VAL A 180 7.01 -20.07 8.67
CA VAL A 180 6.20 -18.95 8.17
C VAL A 180 6.65 -17.62 8.78
N SER A 181 6.83 -17.58 10.10
CA SER A 181 7.29 -16.38 10.80
C SER A 181 8.69 -15.95 10.35
N ASP A 182 9.61 -16.90 10.17
CA ASP A 182 10.98 -16.60 9.74
C ASP A 182 11.03 -16.04 8.31
N VAL A 183 10.20 -16.59 7.40
CA VAL A 183 10.06 -16.05 6.03
C VAL A 183 9.53 -14.61 6.05
N VAL A 184 8.47 -14.35 6.81
CA VAL A 184 7.89 -13.00 6.91
C VAL A 184 8.86 -12.03 7.56
N GLU A 185 9.61 -12.46 8.59
CA GLU A 185 10.62 -11.62 9.21
C GLU A 185 11.79 -11.30 8.26
N ALA A 186 12.26 -12.27 7.47
CA ALA A 186 13.26 -12.02 6.43
C ALA A 186 12.77 -10.98 5.41
N MET A 187 11.51 -11.07 4.97
CA MET A 187 10.88 -10.06 4.12
C MET A 187 10.81 -8.69 4.82
N LYS A 188 10.42 -8.63 6.10
CA LYS A 188 10.38 -7.36 6.85
C LYS A 188 11.76 -6.70 6.96
N GLN A 189 12.81 -7.48 7.22
CA GLN A 189 14.17 -6.96 7.31
C GLN A 189 14.67 -6.44 5.95
N ALA A 190 14.34 -7.15 4.86
CA ALA A 190 14.59 -6.69 3.50
C ALA A 190 13.90 -5.35 3.21
N LEU A 191 12.63 -5.22 3.61
CA LEU A 191 11.84 -4.00 3.47
C LEU A 191 12.46 -2.82 4.24
N LYS A 192 12.85 -3.03 5.51
CA LYS A 192 13.57 -2.02 6.30
C LYS A 192 14.85 -1.54 5.60
N LYS A 193 15.57 -2.48 4.99
CA LYS A 193 16.80 -2.17 4.25
C LYS A 193 16.53 -1.33 2.99
N ILE A 194 15.56 -1.68 2.15
CA ILE A 194 15.26 -0.85 0.97
C ILE A 194 14.67 0.52 1.37
N ILE A 195 13.93 0.61 2.47
CA ILE A 195 13.40 1.87 3.02
C ILE A 195 14.56 2.78 3.47
N SER A 196 15.56 2.22 4.16
CA SER A 196 16.75 2.98 4.58
C SER A 196 17.58 3.46 3.39
N ARG A 197 17.55 2.75 2.26
CA ARG A 197 18.14 3.19 0.99
C ARG A 197 17.34 4.27 0.26
N GLY A 198 16.14 4.63 0.73
CA GLY A 198 15.32 5.71 0.17
C GLY A 198 14.03 5.26 -0.54
N ALA A 199 13.68 3.96 -0.48
CA ALA A 199 12.38 3.52 -0.97
C ALA A 199 11.24 4.21 -0.20
N ARG A 200 10.24 4.72 -0.93
CA ARG A 200 9.03 5.34 -0.35
C ARG A 200 7.71 4.77 -0.87
N LYS A 201 7.75 3.99 -1.95
CA LYS A 201 6.59 3.28 -2.50
C LYS A 201 6.96 1.81 -2.63
N VAL A 202 6.29 0.95 -1.87
CA VAL A 202 6.60 -0.48 -1.79
C VAL A 202 5.31 -1.27 -2.01
N LEU A 203 5.33 -2.23 -2.92
CA LEU A 203 4.29 -3.21 -3.17
C LEU A 203 4.80 -4.60 -2.80
N VAL A 204 4.16 -5.24 -1.83
CA VAL A 204 4.56 -6.57 -1.33
C VAL A 204 3.44 -7.55 -1.64
N PHE A 205 3.72 -8.54 -2.49
CA PHE A 205 2.74 -9.55 -2.83
C PHE A 205 2.72 -10.68 -1.82
N GLY A 206 1.52 -11.06 -1.39
CA GLY A 206 1.29 -12.35 -0.75
C GLY A 206 1.53 -13.52 -1.70
N VAL A 207 1.44 -14.73 -1.15
CA VAL A 207 1.47 -15.95 -1.95
C VAL A 207 0.09 -16.21 -2.56
N ALA A 208 0.08 -16.71 -3.80
CA ALA A 208 -1.15 -17.03 -4.53
C ALA A 208 -1.71 -18.42 -4.15
N LEU A 209 -2.75 -18.86 -4.86
CA LEU A 209 -3.37 -20.19 -4.73
C LEU A 209 -2.38 -21.32 -5.09
N ASP A 210 -1.67 -21.85 -4.10
CA ASP A 210 -0.68 -22.92 -4.30
C ASP A 210 -1.31 -24.28 -4.64
N GLY A 211 -2.47 -24.58 -4.03
CA GLY A 211 -3.15 -25.87 -4.17
C GLY A 211 -3.70 -26.12 -5.57
N CYS A 212 -3.80 -25.08 -6.39
CA CYS A 212 -4.26 -25.17 -7.78
C CYS A 212 -3.13 -25.51 -8.76
N ARG A 213 -1.86 -25.43 -8.34
CA ARG A 213 -0.73 -25.70 -9.23
C ARG A 213 -0.72 -27.17 -9.65
N PRO A 214 -0.45 -27.48 -10.93
CA PRO A 214 -0.36 -28.87 -11.38
C PRO A 214 0.63 -29.71 -10.56
N ILE A 215 1.75 -29.13 -10.11
CA ILE A 215 2.73 -29.81 -9.25
C ILE A 215 2.15 -30.15 -7.86
N SER A 216 1.41 -29.24 -7.23
CA SER A 216 0.80 -29.49 -5.92
C SER A 216 -0.26 -30.60 -6.01
N LEU A 217 -1.02 -30.64 -7.11
CA LEU A 217 -1.96 -31.72 -7.39
C LEU A 217 -1.27 -33.06 -7.64
N ALA A 218 -0.15 -33.07 -8.37
CA ALA A 218 0.64 -34.27 -8.59
C ALA A 218 1.17 -34.85 -7.27
N MET A 219 1.68 -33.99 -6.38
CA MET A 219 2.16 -34.38 -5.06
C MET A 219 1.07 -34.99 -4.18
N GLN A 220 -0.17 -34.49 -4.27
CA GLN A 220 -1.30 -34.99 -3.48
C GLN A 220 -2.06 -36.15 -4.13
N SER A 221 -1.70 -36.56 -5.35
CA SER A 221 -2.43 -37.59 -6.11
C SER A 221 -2.48 -38.96 -5.41
N ALA A 222 -1.47 -39.30 -4.61
CA ALA A 222 -1.41 -40.54 -3.83
C ALA A 222 -2.01 -40.39 -2.41
N ASN A 223 -2.31 -39.17 -1.97
CA ASN A 223 -2.80 -38.90 -0.64
C ASN A 223 -4.33 -39.05 -0.57
N LYS A 224 -4.80 -40.14 0.04
CA LYS A 224 -6.23 -40.44 0.16
C LYS A 224 -7.00 -39.49 1.08
N SER A 225 -6.32 -38.74 1.96
CA SER A 225 -6.96 -37.76 2.84
C SER A 225 -6.98 -36.35 2.25
N ALA A 226 -6.37 -36.12 1.07
CA ALA A 226 -6.35 -34.81 0.44
C ALA A 226 -7.77 -34.34 0.13
N THR A 227 -8.09 -33.12 0.54
CA THR A 227 -9.37 -32.48 0.23
C THR A 227 -9.21 -31.48 -0.90
N TYR A 228 -10.24 -31.41 -1.75
CA TYR A 228 -10.26 -30.54 -2.91
C TYR A 228 -11.41 -29.53 -2.83
N ASP A 229 -11.22 -28.34 -3.37
CA ASP A 229 -12.28 -27.35 -3.52
C ASP A 229 -13.11 -27.57 -4.80
N ARG A 230 -14.05 -26.66 -5.08
CA ARG A 230 -14.94 -26.75 -6.25
C ARG A 230 -14.22 -26.64 -7.60
N PHE A 231 -12.97 -26.18 -7.62
CA PHE A 231 -12.13 -26.06 -8.81
C PHE A 231 -11.15 -27.24 -8.94
N GLY A 232 -11.18 -28.17 -8.00
CA GLY A 232 -10.25 -29.29 -7.94
C GLY A 232 -8.87 -28.91 -7.43
N CYS A 233 -8.73 -27.80 -6.71
CA CYS A 233 -7.47 -27.42 -6.06
C CYS A 233 -7.36 -28.04 -4.68
N VAL A 234 -6.14 -28.33 -4.22
CA VAL A 234 -5.87 -28.85 -2.87
C VAL A 234 -6.21 -27.77 -1.83
N ARG A 235 -7.23 -28.03 -1.01
CA ARG A 235 -7.76 -27.04 -0.05
C ARG A 235 -6.72 -26.66 1.01
N ASP A 236 -6.09 -27.67 1.59
CA ASP A 236 -5.09 -27.52 2.64
C ASP A 236 -3.93 -26.60 2.21
N ASN A 237 -3.40 -26.78 1.00
CA ASN A 237 -2.39 -25.88 0.43
C ASN A 237 -2.91 -24.44 0.30
N ASN A 238 -4.14 -24.26 -0.17
CA ASN A 238 -4.73 -22.93 -0.33
C ASN A 238 -5.01 -22.25 1.02
N ASP A 239 -5.39 -23.00 2.05
CA ASP A 239 -5.58 -22.48 3.41
C ASP A 239 -4.24 -22.14 4.08
N PHE A 240 -3.18 -22.90 3.78
CA PHE A 240 -1.82 -22.54 4.18
C PHE A 240 -1.35 -21.23 3.53
N CYS A 241 -1.68 -20.98 2.26
CA CYS A 241 -1.41 -19.70 1.60
C CYS A 241 -2.11 -18.52 2.29
N LYS A 242 -3.39 -18.69 2.69
CA LYS A 242 -4.11 -17.68 3.47
C LYS A 242 -3.40 -17.41 4.80
N TYR A 243 -3.00 -18.46 5.52
CA TYR A 243 -2.27 -18.32 6.77
C TYR A 243 -0.96 -17.51 6.61
N HIS A 244 -0.15 -17.80 5.59
CA HIS A 244 1.02 -16.97 5.29
C HIS A 244 0.62 -15.50 5.04
N ASN A 245 -0.40 -15.27 4.21
CA ASN A 245 -0.85 -13.92 3.84
C ASN A 245 -1.38 -13.13 5.04
N GLU A 246 -2.00 -13.77 6.03
CA GLU A 246 -2.42 -13.14 7.28
C GLU A 246 -1.20 -12.69 8.10
N VAL A 247 -0.20 -13.57 8.28
CA VAL A 247 1.03 -13.25 9.02
C VAL A 247 1.82 -12.13 8.30
N LEU A 248 1.89 -12.18 6.97
CA LEU A 248 2.54 -11.13 6.18
C LEU A 248 1.83 -9.78 6.37
N GLN A 249 0.49 -9.75 6.31
CA GLN A 249 -0.26 -8.49 6.46
C GLN A 249 -0.06 -7.85 7.83
N GLU A 250 0.00 -8.63 8.91
CA GLU A 250 0.33 -8.09 10.24
C GLU A 250 1.77 -7.55 10.27
N GLY A 251 2.73 -8.28 9.69
CA GLY A 251 4.10 -7.81 9.56
C GLY A 251 4.25 -6.50 8.75
N LEU A 252 3.44 -6.33 7.70
CA LEU A 252 3.39 -5.09 6.91
C LEU A 252 2.71 -3.94 7.67
N LYS A 253 1.71 -4.24 8.51
CA LYS A 253 1.07 -3.25 9.39
C LYS A 253 2.07 -2.69 10.40
N GLU A 254 2.85 -3.54 11.06
CA GLU A 254 3.94 -3.10 11.95
C GLU A 254 4.95 -2.19 11.23
N LEU A 255 5.31 -2.52 9.98
CA LEU A 255 6.24 -1.69 9.20
C LEU A 255 5.65 -0.33 8.83
N ARG A 256 4.35 -0.25 8.55
CA ARG A 256 3.67 1.04 8.30
C ARG A 256 3.67 1.93 9.54
N GLU A 257 3.48 1.35 10.72
CA GLU A 257 3.54 2.07 12.00
C GLU A 257 4.96 2.59 12.28
N GLN A 258 5.99 1.81 11.93
CA GLN A 258 7.41 2.20 12.08
C GLN A 258 7.87 3.23 11.04
N HIS A 259 7.23 3.27 9.86
CA HIS A 259 7.63 4.10 8.73
C HIS A 259 6.43 4.84 8.12
N PRO A 260 5.83 5.81 8.84
CA PRO A 260 4.62 6.52 8.39
C PRO A 260 4.85 7.38 7.13
N ASP A 261 6.10 7.67 6.77
CA ASP A 261 6.48 8.36 5.54
C ASP A 261 6.59 7.44 4.31
N VAL A 262 6.41 6.12 4.47
CA VAL A 262 6.52 5.10 3.41
C VAL A 262 5.14 4.54 3.08
N GLN A 263 4.78 4.56 1.79
CA GLN A 263 3.60 3.87 1.30
C GLN A 263 3.91 2.39 1.07
N ILE A 264 3.52 1.54 2.02
CA ILE A 264 3.66 0.08 1.91
C ILE A 264 2.29 -0.52 1.57
N VAL A 265 2.16 -1.15 0.41
CA VAL A 265 0.90 -1.73 -0.10
C VAL A 265 1.02 -3.25 -0.13
N TYR A 266 -0.02 -3.93 0.35
CA TYR A 266 -0.17 -5.37 0.20
C TYR A 266 -0.81 -5.67 -1.17
N GLY A 267 -0.12 -6.45 -1.99
CA GLY A 267 -0.63 -6.96 -3.25
C GLY A 267 -1.31 -8.30 -3.04
N ASP A 268 -2.64 -8.32 -3.08
CA ASP A 268 -3.44 -9.52 -2.83
C ASP A 268 -3.46 -10.46 -4.04
N LEU A 269 -2.33 -11.12 -4.27
CA LEU A 269 -2.15 -12.04 -5.38
C LEU A 269 -3.04 -13.29 -5.26
N TYR A 270 -3.40 -13.66 -4.02
CA TYR A 270 -4.34 -14.75 -3.77
C TYR A 270 -5.71 -14.44 -4.35
N ASN A 271 -6.32 -13.32 -3.96
CA ASN A 271 -7.64 -12.96 -4.45
C ASN A 271 -7.64 -12.52 -5.92
N ALA A 272 -6.54 -11.94 -6.41
CA ALA A 272 -6.37 -11.67 -7.84
C ALA A 272 -6.49 -12.95 -8.68
N MET A 273 -5.83 -14.04 -8.25
CA MET A 273 -5.96 -15.33 -8.92
C MET A 273 -7.29 -16.02 -8.63
N GLN A 274 -7.83 -15.89 -7.41
CA GLN A 274 -9.16 -16.43 -7.09
C GLN A 274 -10.24 -15.85 -8.01
N SER A 275 -10.16 -14.56 -8.32
CA SER A 275 -11.05 -13.90 -9.29
C SER A 275 -10.94 -14.51 -10.70
N VAL A 276 -9.73 -14.88 -11.14
CA VAL A 276 -9.53 -15.60 -12.41
C VAL A 276 -10.21 -16.97 -12.37
N PHE A 277 -10.08 -17.71 -11.27
CA PHE A 277 -10.72 -19.02 -11.09
C PHE A 277 -12.24 -18.91 -11.02
N ASP A 278 -12.78 -17.94 -10.30
CA ASP A 278 -14.23 -17.76 -10.14
C ASP A 278 -14.90 -17.38 -11.46
N ASN A 279 -14.21 -16.64 -12.32
CA ASN A 279 -14.71 -16.15 -13.61
C ASN A 279 -14.17 -16.93 -14.81
N PHE A 280 -13.56 -18.09 -14.60
CA PHE A 280 -12.74 -18.73 -15.62
C PHE A 280 -13.45 -18.97 -16.96
N LYS A 281 -14.73 -19.36 -16.93
CA LYS A 281 -15.53 -19.63 -18.13
C LYS A 281 -15.76 -18.37 -18.96
N SER A 282 -16.12 -17.26 -18.33
CA SER A 282 -16.34 -15.98 -19.03
C SER A 282 -15.04 -15.37 -19.53
N LEU A 283 -13.93 -15.65 -18.83
CA LEU A 283 -12.58 -15.30 -19.25
C LEU A 283 -12.04 -16.22 -20.36
N GLY A 284 -12.79 -17.26 -20.77
CA GLY A 284 -12.43 -18.16 -21.87
C GLY A 284 -11.39 -19.23 -21.52
N PHE A 285 -11.14 -19.49 -20.24
CA PHE A 285 -10.31 -20.61 -19.80
C PHE A 285 -11.09 -21.92 -19.89
N LYS A 286 -10.43 -22.96 -20.39
CA LYS A 286 -10.93 -24.35 -20.42
C LYS A 286 -10.21 -25.24 -19.40
N SER A 287 -8.99 -24.88 -19.01
CA SER A 287 -8.19 -25.63 -18.04
C SER A 287 -7.67 -24.72 -16.92
N LEU A 288 -8.00 -25.09 -15.68
CA LEU A 288 -7.58 -24.35 -14.48
C LEU A 288 -6.38 -24.96 -13.77
N THR A 289 -6.21 -26.28 -13.88
CA THR A 289 -5.30 -27.06 -13.04
C THR A 289 -4.39 -28.00 -13.84
N LYS A 290 -4.52 -28.01 -15.16
CA LYS A 290 -3.57 -28.67 -16.07
C LYS A 290 -2.69 -27.60 -16.72
N ALA A 291 -1.42 -27.94 -16.92
CA ALA A 291 -0.47 -27.12 -17.67
C ALA A 291 -0.73 -27.19 -19.18
N CYS A 292 -0.45 -26.11 -19.90
CA CYS A 292 -0.43 -26.11 -21.37
C CYS A 292 0.84 -26.76 -21.93
N CYS A 293 1.98 -26.54 -21.29
CA CYS A 293 3.28 -27.10 -21.64
C CYS A 293 3.61 -28.23 -20.66
N ASP A 294 3.22 -29.46 -21.05
CA ASP A 294 3.35 -30.78 -20.37
C ASP A 294 2.02 -31.58 -20.44
N VAL A 295 1.47 -31.75 -21.66
CA VAL A 295 0.10 -32.29 -21.85
C VAL A 295 0.00 -33.82 -21.70
N GLU A 296 1.09 -34.58 -21.54
CA GLU A 296 1.02 -36.06 -21.56
C GLU A 296 1.75 -36.81 -20.41
N SER A 297 1.80 -36.26 -19.20
CA SER A 297 2.34 -36.99 -18.05
C SER A 297 1.31 -37.83 -17.26
N ARG A 298 -0.01 -37.68 -17.49
CA ARG A 298 -1.03 -38.29 -16.60
C ARG A 298 -1.67 -39.60 -17.05
N GLU A 299 -1.77 -39.90 -18.35
CA GLU A 299 -2.46 -41.14 -18.76
C GLU A 299 -1.56 -42.39 -18.78
N LYS A 300 -0.22 -42.25 -18.78
CA LYS A 300 0.67 -43.43 -18.99
C LYS A 300 1.95 -43.55 -18.15
N ALA A 301 2.36 -42.58 -17.32
CA ALA A 301 3.67 -42.65 -16.69
C ALA A 301 3.62 -42.91 -15.17
N LYS A 302 4.04 -44.12 -14.78
CA LYS A 302 4.57 -44.37 -13.43
C LYS A 302 5.66 -43.32 -13.13
N ALA A 303 5.75 -42.91 -11.88
CA ALA A 303 6.43 -41.72 -11.35
C ALA A 303 7.97 -41.56 -11.59
N ILE A 304 8.59 -42.19 -12.59
CA ILE A 304 10.06 -42.32 -12.70
C ILE A 304 10.68 -41.66 -13.95
N GLN A 305 9.91 -41.11 -14.91
CA GLN A 305 10.48 -40.44 -16.10
C GLN A 305 10.26 -38.91 -16.17
N TYR A 306 10.23 -38.23 -15.02
CA TYR A 306 9.99 -36.79 -14.94
C TYR A 306 11.13 -35.89 -15.46
N LYS A 307 12.33 -36.41 -15.73
CA LYS A 307 13.48 -35.57 -16.15
C LYS A 307 13.46 -35.14 -17.63
N ASP A 308 12.87 -35.95 -18.50
CA ASP A 308 12.99 -35.75 -19.97
C ASP A 308 11.75 -35.12 -20.61
N LYS A 309 10.70 -34.80 -19.84
CA LYS A 309 9.42 -34.25 -20.35
C LYS A 309 8.98 -32.94 -19.67
N LEU A 310 9.87 -32.26 -18.96
CA LEU A 310 9.57 -30.94 -18.41
C LEU A 310 9.33 -29.93 -19.54
N CYS A 311 8.55 -28.87 -19.28
CA CYS A 311 8.42 -27.78 -20.23
C CYS A 311 9.81 -27.27 -20.66
N GLY A 312 10.06 -27.09 -21.96
CA GLY A 312 11.38 -26.72 -22.49
C GLY A 312 12.39 -27.87 -22.66
N ALA A 313 12.02 -29.11 -22.33
CA ALA A 313 12.78 -30.31 -22.71
C ALA A 313 12.52 -30.70 -24.18
N HIS A 314 13.42 -31.49 -24.76
CA HIS A 314 13.26 -31.98 -26.13
C HIS A 314 12.06 -32.93 -26.23
N GLY A 315 11.14 -32.67 -27.15
CA GLY A 315 9.95 -33.51 -27.37
C GLY A 315 8.78 -33.20 -26.44
N THR A 316 8.83 -32.10 -25.69
CA THR A 316 7.68 -31.61 -24.92
C THR A 316 6.53 -31.23 -25.85
N ILE A 317 5.31 -31.65 -25.48
CA ILE A 317 4.08 -31.30 -26.18
C ILE A 317 3.47 -30.07 -25.52
N VAL A 318 3.20 -29.05 -26.33
CA VAL A 318 2.51 -27.83 -25.93
C VAL A 318 1.08 -27.83 -26.47
N CYS A 319 0.16 -27.33 -25.67
CA CYS A 319 -1.22 -27.14 -26.10
C CYS A 319 -1.29 -26.09 -27.23
N PRO A 320 -2.22 -26.20 -28.18
CA PRO A 320 -2.28 -25.30 -29.33
C PRO A 320 -2.77 -23.87 -29.00
N LYS A 321 -3.31 -23.66 -27.79
CA LYS A 321 -3.92 -22.40 -27.34
C LYS A 321 -3.59 -22.11 -25.87
N PRO A 322 -2.41 -21.54 -25.57
CA PRO A 322 -2.02 -21.19 -24.21
C PRO A 322 -3.05 -20.30 -23.49
N GLU A 323 -3.77 -19.45 -24.22
CA GLU A 323 -4.79 -18.54 -23.71
C GLU A 323 -6.06 -19.23 -23.17
N GLU A 324 -6.21 -20.55 -23.38
CA GLU A 324 -7.29 -21.35 -22.81
C GLU A 324 -6.88 -22.04 -21.49
N TYR A 325 -5.63 -21.85 -21.04
CA TYR A 325 -5.06 -22.47 -19.84
C TYR A 325 -4.63 -21.41 -18.83
N VAL A 326 -4.88 -21.65 -17.54
CA VAL A 326 -4.37 -20.78 -16.46
C VAL A 326 -2.88 -21.01 -16.23
N TYR A 327 -2.43 -22.25 -16.29
CA TYR A 327 -1.03 -22.63 -16.05
C TYR A 327 -0.30 -22.92 -17.36
N TRP A 328 0.87 -22.29 -17.51
CA TRP A 328 1.78 -22.55 -18.61
C TRP A 328 2.49 -23.89 -18.39
N ASP A 329 3.21 -24.02 -17.28
CA ASP A 329 3.88 -25.26 -16.87
C ASP A 329 3.31 -25.77 -15.52
N ASN A 330 4.02 -26.66 -14.85
CA ASN A 330 3.55 -27.25 -13.60
C ASN A 330 3.48 -26.29 -12.40
N ALA A 331 3.96 -25.05 -12.52
CA ALA A 331 4.01 -24.08 -11.43
C ALA A 331 3.61 -22.64 -11.83
N HIS A 332 3.84 -22.23 -13.08
CA HIS A 332 3.73 -20.85 -13.52
C HIS A 332 2.52 -20.60 -14.41
N TRP A 333 2.03 -19.36 -14.40
CA TRP A 333 0.85 -18.96 -15.14
C TRP A 333 1.14 -18.62 -16.60
N THR A 334 0.09 -18.72 -17.41
CA THR A 334 0.13 -18.23 -18.78
C THR A 334 0.15 -16.71 -18.84
N GLN A 335 0.58 -16.14 -19.95
CA GLN A 335 0.59 -14.70 -20.19
C GLN A 335 -0.80 -14.07 -19.96
N LYS A 336 -1.87 -14.77 -20.38
CA LYS A 336 -3.25 -14.30 -20.18
C LYS A 336 -3.63 -14.29 -18.70
N ALA A 337 -3.30 -15.35 -17.96
CA ALA A 337 -3.57 -15.40 -16.52
C ALA A 337 -2.76 -14.30 -15.78
N ASN A 338 -1.49 -14.10 -16.14
CA ASN A 338 -0.67 -12.99 -15.64
C ASN A 338 -1.32 -11.62 -15.92
N GLN A 339 -1.82 -11.40 -17.14
CA GLN A 339 -2.50 -10.16 -17.52
C GLN A 339 -3.74 -9.89 -16.66
N LEU A 340 -4.58 -10.91 -16.49
CA LEU A 340 -5.82 -10.77 -15.74
C LEU A 340 -5.55 -10.54 -14.25
N ALA A 341 -4.60 -11.27 -13.67
CA ALA A 341 -4.17 -11.07 -12.29
C ALA A 341 -3.60 -9.66 -12.07
N ALA A 342 -2.75 -9.19 -12.98
CA ALA A 342 -2.24 -7.81 -12.93
C ALA A 342 -3.38 -6.79 -13.03
N GLY A 343 -4.36 -7.02 -13.90
CA GLY A 343 -5.57 -6.19 -13.99
C GLY A 343 -6.34 -6.14 -12.67
N GLN A 344 -6.52 -7.28 -11.99
CA GLN A 344 -7.17 -7.32 -10.67
C GLN A 344 -6.36 -6.54 -9.63
N LEU A 345 -5.03 -6.67 -9.61
CA LEU A 345 -4.15 -5.92 -8.72
C LEU A 345 -4.20 -4.41 -8.97
N ASP A 346 -4.40 -4.01 -10.23
CA ASP A 346 -4.55 -2.61 -10.61
C ASP A 346 -5.91 -2.05 -10.17
N HIS A 347 -6.98 -2.83 -10.34
CA HIS A 347 -8.31 -2.50 -9.81
C HIS A 347 -8.37 -2.60 -8.28
N SER A 348 -7.44 -3.33 -7.65
CA SER A 348 -7.27 -3.39 -6.18
C SER A 348 -6.76 -2.07 -5.61
N ARG A 349 -6.18 -1.17 -6.44
CA ARG A 349 -5.98 0.24 -6.07
C ARG A 349 -7.31 0.94 -5.75
N HIS A 350 -8.44 0.32 -6.10
CA HIS A 350 -9.80 0.74 -5.82
C HIS A 350 -10.61 -0.26 -4.96
N LEU A 351 -10.00 -1.28 -4.34
CA LEU A 351 -10.75 -2.22 -3.49
C LEU A 351 -11.09 -1.61 -2.10
N PRO A 352 -12.32 -1.82 -1.59
CA PRO A 352 -12.87 -1.11 -0.43
C PRO A 352 -12.18 -1.34 0.91
N GLN A 353 -11.20 -2.23 1.07
CA GLN A 353 -10.57 -2.49 2.37
C GLN A 353 -9.68 -1.35 2.85
N ALA A 354 -8.90 -0.76 1.94
CA ALA A 354 -8.19 0.49 2.25
C ALA A 354 -9.19 1.62 2.47
N ARG A 355 -10.34 1.60 1.78
CA ARG A 355 -11.40 2.60 1.94
C ARG A 355 -12.15 2.44 3.27
N GLU A 356 -12.43 1.24 3.75
CA GLU A 356 -13.07 0.98 5.05
C GLU A 356 -12.11 1.18 6.21
N GLN A 357 -10.84 0.80 6.09
CA GLN A 357 -9.83 1.10 7.11
C GLN A 357 -9.51 2.60 7.15
N LEU A 358 -9.44 3.27 5.99
CA LEU A 358 -9.29 4.72 5.92
C LEU A 358 -10.57 5.43 6.37
N LEU A 359 -11.77 4.91 6.09
CA LEU A 359 -13.03 5.45 6.63
C LEU A 359 -13.12 5.21 8.14
N GLN A 360 -12.69 4.07 8.70
CA GLN A 360 -12.61 3.86 10.14
C GLN A 360 -11.52 4.73 10.81
N LEU A 361 -10.41 5.03 10.12
CA LEU A 361 -9.40 5.99 10.59
C LEU A 361 -9.87 7.45 10.45
N ILE A 362 -10.62 7.80 9.40
CA ILE A 362 -11.20 9.14 9.19
C ILE A 362 -12.37 9.36 10.17
N MET A 363 -13.19 8.34 10.39
CA MET A 363 -14.34 8.36 11.30
C MET A 363 -13.95 8.21 12.78
N SER A 364 -12.69 7.86 13.10
CA SER A 364 -12.15 7.88 14.47
C SER A 364 -11.46 9.19 14.86
N SER A 365 -11.46 10.20 13.97
CA SER A 365 -10.96 11.54 14.29
C SER A 365 -11.94 12.29 15.21
N SER A 366 -11.39 13.04 16.17
CA SER A 366 -12.12 13.94 17.07
C SER A 366 -13.03 14.92 16.34
N THR A 367 -12.75 15.22 15.07
CA THR A 367 -13.54 16.16 14.26
C THR A 367 -14.87 15.56 13.78
N THR A 368 -14.97 14.25 13.52
CA THR A 368 -16.27 13.62 13.19
C THR A 368 -17.23 13.64 14.38
N ALA A 369 -16.73 13.35 15.59
CA ALA A 369 -17.50 13.48 16.82
C ALA A 369 -17.95 14.92 17.07
N MET A 370 -17.11 15.91 16.74
CA MET A 370 -17.49 17.34 16.80
C MET A 370 -18.56 17.72 15.79
N HIS A 371 -18.49 17.24 14.53
CA HIS A 371 -19.53 17.49 13.53
C HIS A 371 -20.86 16.81 13.88
N ALA A 372 -20.82 15.59 14.43
CA ALA A 372 -22.00 14.90 14.94
C ALA A 372 -22.62 15.66 16.12
N ALA A 373 -21.81 16.09 17.08
CA ALA A 373 -22.25 16.87 18.23
C ALA A 373 -22.83 18.24 17.82
N MET A 374 -22.20 18.95 16.88
CA MET A 374 -22.70 20.23 16.36
C MET A 374 -24.01 20.08 15.57
N SER A 375 -24.14 19.02 14.78
CA SER A 375 -25.37 18.75 14.03
C SER A 375 -26.52 18.40 14.97
N PHE A 376 -26.25 17.56 15.98
CA PHE A 376 -27.21 17.25 17.05
C PHE A 376 -27.60 18.50 17.84
N LEU A 377 -26.63 19.31 18.26
CA LEU A 377 -26.88 20.53 19.03
C LEU A 377 -27.68 21.56 18.22
N ASN A 378 -27.37 21.77 16.94
CA ASN A 378 -28.16 22.65 16.08
C ASN A 378 -29.62 22.20 15.96
N PHE A 379 -29.86 20.89 15.80
CA PHE A 379 -31.21 20.35 15.74
C PHE A 379 -31.98 20.57 17.05
N VAL A 380 -31.35 20.29 18.19
CA VAL A 380 -31.96 20.50 19.51
C VAL A 380 -32.25 21.98 19.75
N LEU A 381 -31.30 22.88 19.45
CA LEU A 381 -31.48 24.31 19.63
C LEU A 381 -32.55 24.88 18.69
N LEU A 382 -32.65 24.40 17.45
CA LEU A 382 -33.76 24.75 16.55
C LEU A 382 -35.12 24.33 17.13
N ALA A 383 -35.22 23.11 17.64
CA ALA A 383 -36.46 22.61 18.27
C ALA A 383 -36.82 23.45 19.50
N LEU A 384 -35.85 23.79 20.34
CA LEU A 384 -36.05 24.67 21.50
C LEU A 384 -36.46 26.10 21.09
N LEU A 385 -35.91 26.61 19.98
CA LEU A 385 -36.29 27.91 19.43
C LEU A 385 -37.75 27.89 18.96
N GLN A 386 -38.17 26.83 18.27
CA GLN A 386 -39.56 26.65 17.88
C GLN A 386 -40.48 26.61 19.12
N LEU A 387 -40.13 25.85 20.15
CA LEU A 387 -40.89 25.80 21.41
C LEU A 387 -40.98 27.16 22.10
N LYS A 388 -39.89 27.94 22.15
CA LYS A 388 -39.86 29.28 22.77
C LYS A 388 -40.79 30.29 22.09
N TYR A 389 -41.06 30.10 20.80
CA TYR A 389 -41.86 31.00 19.97
C TYR A 389 -43.22 30.44 19.57
N GLN A 390 -43.55 29.19 19.92
CA GLN A 390 -44.77 28.50 19.51
C GLN A 390 -46.07 29.25 19.87
N ASN A 391 -46.08 29.98 20.99
CA ASN A 391 -47.24 30.71 21.50
C ASN A 391 -47.01 32.24 21.55
N LYS A 392 -46.05 32.77 20.79
CA LYS A 392 -45.79 34.21 20.70
C LYS A 392 -46.34 34.77 19.39
N GLU A 393 -46.93 35.97 19.44
CA GLU A 393 -47.43 36.67 18.24
C GLU A 393 -46.30 37.17 17.32
N ILE A 394 -45.06 37.20 17.82
CA ILE A 394 -43.88 37.70 17.11
C ILE A 394 -42.96 36.52 16.82
N SER A 395 -42.56 36.35 15.58
CA SER A 395 -41.63 35.30 15.14
C SER A 395 -40.19 35.57 15.57
N PRO A 396 -39.32 34.54 15.64
CA PRO A 396 -37.89 34.74 15.88
C PRO A 396 -37.21 35.59 14.79
N PHE A 397 -37.76 35.62 13.57
CA PHE A 397 -37.26 36.45 12.47
C PHE A 397 -37.60 37.93 12.65
N GLU A 398 -38.74 38.25 13.26
CA GLU A 398 -39.11 39.63 13.59
C GLU A 398 -38.38 40.11 14.85
N ALA A 399 -38.23 39.24 15.86
CA ALA A 399 -37.57 39.57 17.11
C ALA A 399 -36.04 39.67 16.98
N HIS A 400 -35.42 38.84 16.12
CA HIS A 400 -33.97 38.69 16.01
C HIS A 400 -33.49 38.56 14.55
N GLY A 401 -34.06 39.34 13.64
CA GLY A 401 -33.83 39.22 12.19
C GLY A 401 -32.36 39.14 11.78
N THR A 402 -31.49 39.99 12.35
CA THR A 402 -30.05 39.97 12.06
C THR A 402 -29.37 38.67 12.49
N ILE A 403 -29.69 38.15 13.69
CA ILE A 403 -29.08 36.93 14.23
C ILE A 403 -29.58 35.71 13.45
N MET A 404 -30.87 35.69 13.09
CA MET A 404 -31.47 34.63 12.28
C MET A 404 -30.91 34.59 10.86
N LEU A 405 -30.67 35.76 10.25
CA LEU A 405 -30.03 35.84 8.93
C LEU A 405 -28.59 35.29 8.98
N LEU A 406 -27.82 35.68 9.99
CA LEU A 406 -26.46 35.14 10.19
C LEU A 406 -26.48 33.63 10.41
N TYR A 407 -27.44 33.11 11.17
CA TYR A 407 -27.60 31.69 11.40
C TYR A 407 -27.89 30.91 10.10
N ILE A 408 -28.75 31.44 9.23
CA ILE A 408 -29.03 30.83 7.93
C ILE A 408 -27.76 30.79 7.07
N LEU A 409 -27.05 31.91 6.97
CA LEU A 409 -25.83 32.00 6.17
C LEU A 409 -24.73 31.05 6.68
N THR A 410 -24.52 30.99 7.99
CA THR A 410 -23.51 30.09 8.59
C THR A 410 -23.92 28.63 8.49
N SER A 411 -25.20 28.32 8.57
CA SER A 411 -25.72 26.96 8.36
C SER A 411 -25.54 26.50 6.92
N ILE A 412 -25.75 27.38 5.93
CA ILE A 412 -25.48 27.07 4.51
C ILE A 412 -23.99 26.82 4.29
N ILE A 413 -23.12 27.67 4.84
CA ILE A 413 -21.66 27.49 4.76
C ILE A 413 -21.24 26.18 5.42
N TYR A 414 -21.81 25.85 6.58
CA TYR A 414 -21.55 24.61 7.30
C TYR A 414 -21.99 23.39 6.48
N SER A 415 -23.23 23.36 6.00
CA SER A 415 -23.76 22.25 5.22
C SER A 415 -23.00 22.06 3.91
N THR A 416 -22.65 23.14 3.21
CA THR A 416 -21.89 23.05 1.96
C THR A 416 -20.45 22.59 2.18
N ALA A 417 -19.77 23.07 3.20
CA ALA A 417 -18.42 22.62 3.57
C ALA A 417 -18.42 21.15 4.03
N LEU A 418 -19.41 20.76 4.84
CA LEU A 418 -19.56 19.38 5.32
C LEU A 418 -19.92 18.42 4.17
N ILE A 419 -20.83 18.79 3.28
CA ILE A 419 -21.16 18.00 2.09
C ILE A 419 -19.93 17.90 1.18
N ALA A 420 -19.16 18.97 1.00
CA ALA A 420 -17.93 18.92 0.23
C ALA A 420 -16.86 18.01 0.87
N LEU A 421 -16.77 17.94 2.21
CA LEU A 421 -15.94 16.97 2.93
C LEU A 421 -16.44 15.53 2.71
N LEU A 422 -17.75 15.29 2.79
CA LEU A 422 -18.36 13.97 2.62
C LEU A 422 -18.31 13.45 1.17
N LEU A 423 -18.58 14.32 0.18
CA LEU A 423 -18.51 13.99 -1.25
C LEU A 423 -17.06 13.78 -1.71
N ARG A 424 -16.08 14.49 -1.11
CA ARG A 424 -14.67 14.27 -1.43
C ARG A 424 -14.07 13.02 -0.79
N ALA A 425 -14.72 12.40 0.20
CA ALA A 425 -14.39 11.03 0.60
C ALA A 425 -14.58 10.00 -0.54
N HIS A 426 -15.26 10.39 -1.64
CA HIS A 426 -15.44 9.57 -2.84
C HIS A 426 -14.47 9.89 -4.00
N GLN A 427 -13.63 10.93 -3.93
CA GLN A 427 -12.72 11.30 -5.04
C GLN A 427 -11.30 11.64 -4.52
N LEU A 428 -10.28 11.20 -5.28
CA LEU A 428 -8.85 11.17 -4.93
C LEU A 428 -8.29 12.45 -4.25
N PRO A 429 -7.30 12.31 -3.33
CA PRO A 429 -6.84 13.36 -2.44
C PRO A 429 -5.66 14.14 -3.03
N GLU A 430 -5.88 15.08 -3.94
CA GLU A 430 -4.83 16.00 -4.38
C GLU A 430 -5.31 17.46 -4.36
N ILE A 431 -5.62 18.02 -3.18
CA ILE A 431 -5.70 19.49 -3.02
C ILE A 431 -5.25 19.91 -1.61
N PRO A 432 -4.37 20.92 -1.45
CA PRO A 432 -4.02 21.57 -0.16
C PRO A 432 -5.19 22.27 0.57
N CYS A 433 -6.43 22.08 0.11
CA CYS A 433 -7.63 22.77 0.58
C CYS A 433 -8.44 21.96 1.61
N LEU A 434 -8.08 20.69 1.88
CA LEU A 434 -8.85 19.84 2.81
C LEU A 434 -8.81 20.36 4.25
N ALA A 435 -7.63 20.73 4.73
CA ALA A 435 -7.48 21.35 6.04
C ALA A 435 -8.29 22.65 6.11
N THR A 436 -8.21 23.51 5.09
CA THR A 436 -8.99 24.75 5.03
C THR A 436 -10.50 24.48 5.09
N LEU A 437 -10.99 23.49 4.35
CA LEU A 437 -12.40 23.11 4.30
C LEU A 437 -12.90 22.56 5.66
N GLU A 438 -12.08 21.78 6.35
CA GLU A 438 -12.37 21.28 7.70
C GLU A 438 -12.45 22.42 8.73
N HIS A 439 -11.57 23.42 8.63
CA HIS A 439 -11.63 24.60 9.50
C HIS A 439 -12.87 25.45 9.23
N ILE A 440 -13.22 25.67 7.97
CA ILE A 440 -14.43 26.39 7.57
C ILE A 440 -15.67 25.66 8.11
N SER A 441 -15.73 24.33 7.97
CA SER A 441 -16.84 23.51 8.47
C SER A 441 -16.97 23.59 9.99
N LEU A 442 -15.89 23.33 10.75
CA LEU A 442 -15.93 23.39 12.22
C LEU A 442 -16.31 24.78 12.74
N LEU A 443 -15.77 25.84 12.11
CA LEU A 443 -16.05 27.22 12.52
C LEU A 443 -17.50 27.61 12.24
N SER A 444 -18.00 27.33 11.04
CA SER A 444 -19.38 27.65 10.66
C SER A 444 -20.40 26.87 11.48
N GLY A 445 -20.15 25.58 11.76
CA GLY A 445 -20.99 24.76 12.63
C GLY A 445 -21.06 25.26 14.07
N ALA A 446 -19.91 25.65 14.65
CA ALA A 446 -19.85 26.20 16.00
C ALA A 446 -20.52 27.58 16.09
N LEU A 447 -20.33 28.42 15.06
CA LEU A 447 -20.97 29.73 14.97
C LEU A 447 -22.50 29.60 14.82
N ALA A 448 -23.00 28.62 14.06
CA ALA A 448 -24.43 28.33 13.96
C ALA A 448 -25.03 27.97 15.34
N CYS A 449 -24.38 27.10 16.11
CA CYS A 449 -24.79 26.79 17.48
C CYS A 449 -24.79 28.03 18.39
N ALA A 450 -23.75 28.88 18.29
CA ALA A 450 -23.63 30.08 19.11
C ALA A 450 -24.75 31.09 18.83
N LEU A 451 -25.12 31.27 17.56
CA LEU A 451 -26.19 32.19 17.14
C LEU A 451 -27.56 31.75 17.64
N LEU A 452 -27.86 30.44 17.63
CA LEU A 452 -29.09 29.93 18.25
C LEU A 452 -29.08 30.10 19.78
N LEU A 453 -27.92 29.86 20.42
CA LEU A 453 -27.76 30.08 21.85
C LEU A 453 -27.89 31.56 22.25
N LEU A 454 -27.47 32.51 21.41
CA LEU A 454 -27.70 33.94 21.68
C LEU A 454 -29.18 34.27 21.82
N ILE A 455 -30.05 33.59 21.09
CA ILE A 455 -31.50 33.80 21.16
C ILE A 455 -32.09 33.03 22.34
N LEU A 456 -31.64 31.80 22.59
CA LEU A 456 -32.21 30.93 23.61
C LEU A 456 -31.71 31.25 25.03
N ALA A 457 -30.40 31.39 25.19
CA ALA A 457 -29.68 31.59 26.44
C ALA A 457 -28.50 32.57 26.24
N PRO A 458 -28.76 33.89 26.18
CA PRO A 458 -27.76 34.89 25.78
C PRO A 458 -26.41 34.80 26.52
N PRO A 459 -26.34 34.58 27.84
CA PRO A 459 -25.05 34.45 28.55
C PRO A 459 -24.18 33.32 28.00
N PHE A 460 -24.80 32.18 27.67
CA PHE A 460 -24.11 31.03 27.08
C PHE A 460 -23.75 31.28 25.61
N GLY A 461 -24.61 31.97 24.86
CA GLY A 461 -24.31 32.37 23.48
C GLY A 461 -23.09 33.27 23.38
N TYR A 462 -22.98 34.29 24.24
CA TYR A 462 -21.80 35.16 24.31
C TYR A 462 -20.54 34.43 24.76
N PHE A 463 -20.65 33.51 25.72
CA PHE A 463 -19.54 32.65 26.14
C PHE A 463 -19.01 31.81 24.97
N LEU A 464 -19.90 31.17 24.21
CA LEU A 464 -19.51 30.34 23.07
C LEU A 464 -18.87 31.18 21.95
N LEU A 465 -19.42 32.35 21.66
CA LEU A 465 -18.85 33.29 20.68
C LEU A 465 -17.46 33.77 21.06
N ALA A 466 -17.23 34.13 22.33
CA ALA A 466 -15.93 34.53 22.83
C ALA A 466 -14.92 33.37 22.76
N PHE A 467 -15.34 32.17 23.18
CA PHE A 467 -14.51 30.97 23.14
C PHE A 467 -14.13 30.56 21.71
N CYS A 468 -15.11 30.49 20.80
CA CYS A 468 -14.87 30.19 19.39
C CYS A 468 -14.04 31.27 18.69
N GLY A 469 -14.30 32.55 18.97
CA GLY A 469 -13.52 33.66 18.42
C GLY A 469 -12.04 33.62 18.84
N VAL A 470 -11.77 33.33 20.11
CA VAL A 470 -10.40 33.17 20.63
C VAL A 470 -9.72 31.94 20.01
N LEU A 471 -10.40 30.80 19.94
CA LEU A 471 -9.83 29.59 19.33
C LEU A 471 -9.50 29.78 17.84
N VAL A 472 -10.36 30.46 17.09
CA VAL A 472 -10.16 30.75 15.66
C VAL A 472 -9.01 31.71 15.46
N LEU A 473 -8.93 32.76 16.27
CA LEU A 473 -7.81 33.71 16.24
C LEU A 473 -6.50 33.00 16.56
N VAL A 474 -6.46 32.18 17.62
CA VAL A 474 -5.27 31.40 18.01
C VAL A 474 -4.85 30.44 16.92
N LYS A 475 -5.81 29.71 16.32
CA LYS A 475 -5.52 28.73 15.26
C LYS A 475 -5.09 29.41 13.95
N ALA A 476 -5.68 30.54 13.59
CA ALA A 476 -5.26 31.36 12.45
C ALA A 476 -3.86 31.95 12.65
N LEU A 477 -3.54 32.41 13.85
CA LEU A 477 -2.20 32.90 14.22
C LEU A 477 -1.16 31.77 14.18
N LEU A 478 -1.48 30.57 14.70
CA LEU A 478 -0.61 29.39 14.63
C LEU A 478 -0.40 28.90 13.19
N GLY A 479 -1.45 28.86 12.37
CA GLY A 479 -1.36 28.48 10.96
C GLY A 479 -0.56 29.47 10.12
N SER A 480 -0.78 30.77 10.33
CA SER A 480 0.00 31.84 9.69
C SER A 480 1.45 31.81 10.14
N TYR A 481 1.72 31.54 11.42
CA TYR A 481 3.06 31.38 11.96
C TYR A 481 3.81 30.23 11.27
N GLN A 482 3.17 29.08 11.05
CA GLN A 482 3.82 27.96 10.35
C GLN A 482 4.10 28.24 8.87
N GLN A 483 3.18 28.93 8.16
CA GLN A 483 3.42 29.36 6.78
C GLN A 483 4.55 30.38 6.66
N ILE A 484 4.59 31.37 7.58
CA ILE A 484 5.63 32.40 7.61
C ILE A 484 7.00 31.79 7.95
N VAL A 485 7.06 30.86 8.90
CA VAL A 485 8.30 30.14 9.25
C VAL A 485 8.76 29.25 8.09
N GLY A 486 7.84 28.56 7.40
CA GLY A 486 8.17 27.76 6.21
C GLY A 486 8.78 28.61 5.09
N GLN A 487 8.16 29.73 4.76
CA GLN A 487 8.68 30.65 3.73
C GLN A 487 10.01 31.31 4.13
N LEU A 488 10.19 31.67 5.41
CA LEU A 488 11.45 32.23 5.90
C LEU A 488 12.60 31.21 5.88
N LEU A 489 12.31 29.92 6.12
CA LEU A 489 13.29 28.84 6.02
C LEU A 489 13.67 28.52 4.57
N ASP A 490 12.72 28.60 3.63
CA ASP A 490 12.98 28.45 2.20
C ASP A 490 13.83 29.61 1.65
N VAL A 491 13.60 30.84 2.11
CA VAL A 491 14.43 32.01 1.75
C VAL A 491 15.82 31.93 2.36
N ALA A 492 15.95 31.39 3.58
CA ALA A 492 17.24 31.18 4.24
C ALA A 492 18.07 30.03 3.62
N ALA A 493 17.46 29.15 2.83
CA ALA A 493 18.16 28.10 2.09
C ALA A 493 18.86 28.61 0.80
N ILE A 494 18.56 29.84 0.37
CA ILE A 494 19.06 30.43 -0.89
C ILE A 494 20.28 31.35 -0.66
N SER A 495 20.57 31.75 0.58
CA SER A 495 21.70 32.64 0.91
C SER A 495 22.19 32.43 2.36
N GLU A 496 23.51 32.46 2.58
CA GLU A 496 24.12 32.24 3.92
C GLU A 496 23.89 33.42 4.90
N ARG A 497 23.80 34.67 4.41
CA ARG A 497 23.70 35.87 5.28
C ARG A 497 22.39 36.01 6.10
N PRO A 498 21.19 35.69 5.57
CA PRO A 498 19.94 35.69 6.35
C PRO A 498 19.90 34.63 7.46
N ARG A 499 20.57 33.49 7.25
CA ARG A 499 20.56 32.34 8.15
C ARG A 499 21.09 32.68 9.54
N ASP A 500 22.20 33.43 9.60
CA ASP A 500 22.82 33.86 10.86
C ASP A 500 22.01 34.91 11.61
N LEU A 501 21.28 35.78 10.89
CA LEU A 501 20.43 36.82 11.50
C LEU A 501 19.17 36.19 12.10
N ILE A 502 18.55 35.25 11.38
CA ILE A 502 17.40 34.47 11.82
C ILE A 502 17.78 33.61 13.04
N LEU A 503 18.88 32.87 12.97
CA LEU A 503 19.34 32.05 14.09
C LEU A 503 19.63 32.88 15.36
N LYS A 504 20.22 34.08 15.24
CA LYS A 504 20.46 34.97 16.39
C LYS A 504 19.17 35.51 17.04
N VAL A 505 18.13 35.78 16.26
CA VAL A 505 16.82 36.23 16.78
C VAL A 505 16.10 35.07 17.47
N PHE A 506 16.13 33.87 16.89
CA PHE A 506 15.43 32.70 17.43
C PHE A 506 16.17 32.03 18.60
N HIS A 507 17.48 32.21 18.76
CA HIS A 507 18.21 31.67 19.92
C HIS A 507 18.07 32.54 21.18
N ARG A 508 17.70 33.83 21.04
CA ARG A 508 17.39 34.73 22.18
C ARG A 508 15.99 34.50 22.76
N SER A 509 15.06 33.94 21.99
CA SER A 509 13.72 33.60 22.47
C SER A 509 13.69 32.12 22.88
N GLY A 510 13.91 31.88 24.17
CA GLY A 510 14.04 30.57 24.79
C GLY A 510 12.97 29.56 24.37
N ARG A 511 13.36 28.59 23.55
CA ARG A 511 12.51 27.45 23.14
C ARG A 511 12.10 26.54 24.30
N GLN A 512 12.86 26.55 25.40
CA GLN A 512 12.59 25.74 26.58
C GLN A 512 11.70 26.51 27.57
N GLU A 513 12.06 27.76 27.87
CA GLU A 513 11.34 28.60 28.85
C GLU A 513 9.91 28.94 28.40
N ALA A 514 9.68 29.19 27.11
CA ALA A 514 8.34 29.44 26.58
C ALA A 514 7.47 28.18 26.49
N ARG A 515 8.07 27.00 26.26
CA ARG A 515 7.35 25.71 26.27
C ARG A 515 6.96 25.31 27.69
N ASP A 516 7.87 25.49 28.64
CA ASP A 516 7.64 25.16 30.05
C ASP A 516 6.67 26.15 30.71
N GLN A 517 6.72 27.45 30.35
CA GLN A 517 5.72 28.44 30.79
C GLN A 517 4.34 28.24 30.14
N ALA A 518 4.27 27.84 28.87
CA ALA A 518 2.99 27.55 28.21
C ALA A 518 2.30 26.30 28.80
N HIS A 519 3.08 25.25 29.13
CA HIS A 519 2.55 24.07 29.80
C HIS A 519 2.20 24.33 31.29
N ALA A 520 2.98 25.14 32.01
CA ALA A 520 2.70 25.50 33.40
C ALA A 520 1.49 26.45 33.55
N MET A 521 1.31 27.41 32.62
CA MET A 521 0.14 28.32 32.62
C MET A 521 -1.16 27.59 32.25
N ALA A 522 -1.11 26.57 31.39
CA ALA A 522 -2.29 25.81 30.97
C ALA A 522 -2.85 24.89 32.08
N SER A 523 -2.01 24.41 33.02
CA SER A 523 -2.45 23.40 33.99
C SER A 523 -2.86 23.96 35.37
N VAL A 524 -2.23 25.03 35.88
CA VAL A 524 -2.39 25.40 37.31
C VAL A 524 -3.13 26.73 37.53
N CYS A 525 -2.98 27.71 36.63
CA CYS A 525 -3.75 28.96 36.72
C CYS A 525 -5.20 28.80 36.25
N PHE A 526 -5.45 27.92 35.28
CA PHE A 526 -6.78 27.74 34.69
C PHE A 526 -7.78 27.07 35.65
N GLN A 527 -7.33 26.17 36.53
CA GLN A 527 -8.23 25.54 37.53
C GLN A 527 -8.50 26.44 38.75
N LYS A 528 -7.49 27.13 39.30
CA LYS A 528 -7.66 27.91 40.55
C LYS A 528 -8.38 29.26 40.34
N TYR A 529 -8.20 29.90 39.19
CA TYR A 529 -8.86 31.18 38.88
C TYR A 529 -10.36 30.99 38.59
N TRP A 530 -10.73 29.89 37.92
CA TRP A 530 -12.13 29.60 37.54
C TRP A 530 -12.98 29.03 38.68
N ILE A 531 -12.42 28.21 39.58
CA ILE A 531 -13.18 27.71 40.75
C ILE A 531 -13.54 28.85 41.72
N ARG A 532 -12.65 29.85 41.89
CA ARG A 532 -12.95 31.05 42.69
C ARG A 532 -14.02 31.94 42.05
N HIS A 533 -14.04 32.08 40.72
CA HIS A 533 -15.05 32.88 40.03
C HIS A 533 -16.40 32.17 39.85
N LEU A 534 -16.43 30.83 39.72
CA LEU A 534 -17.70 30.08 39.74
C LEU A 534 -18.42 30.18 41.09
N LEU A 535 -17.68 30.16 42.21
CA LEU A 535 -18.27 30.30 43.55
C LEU A 535 -18.78 31.71 43.86
N GLN A 536 -18.28 32.74 43.16
CA GLN A 536 -18.80 34.12 43.27
C GLN A 536 -20.00 34.41 42.36
N ILE A 537 -20.31 33.50 41.42
CA ILE A 537 -21.47 33.63 40.51
C ILE A 537 -22.64 32.74 40.99
N ILE A 538 -22.36 31.75 41.86
CA ILE A 538 -23.36 30.82 42.42
C ILE A 538 -23.90 31.28 43.80
N CYS A 539 -23.21 32.20 44.50
CA CYS A 539 -23.74 32.95 45.64
C CYS A 539 -24.12 34.36 45.19
#